data_AF-X1DIA6-F1
#
_entry.id   AF-X1DIA6-F1
#
_cell.length_a   1.000
_cell.length_b   1.000
_cell.length_c   1.000
_cell.angle_alpha   90.00
_cell.angle_beta   90.00
_cell.angle_gamma   90.00
#
_symmetry.space_group_name_H-M   'P 1'
#
loop_
_entity.id
_entity.type
_entity.pdbx_description
1 polymer ?
#
loop_
_entity_poly.entity_id
_entity_poly.type
_entity_poly.pdbx_seq_one_letter_code
_entity_poly.pdbx_strand_id
1 'polypeptide(L)'
;MDYLRNEFLSFLPDNQIVLFIGKYKNEVLASAVVVFWQGIAFYHHGASLLKHPKIPVSYLLQWEAIREAKRRDCYLYNFWE
;
A
#
# COMPACT_ATOMS: atom_id res chain seq x y z
N MET A 1 10.54 -14.89 3.97
CA MET A 1 10.27 -14.22 2.68
C MET A 1 9.15 -14.88 1.91
N ASP A 2 8.99 -16.21 2.02
CA ASP A 2 7.95 -16.94 1.28
C ASP A 2 6.52 -16.63 1.74
N TYR A 3 6.31 -16.29 3.03
CA TYR A 3 4.99 -15.95 3.56
C TYR A 3 4.35 -14.76 2.84
N LEU A 4 4.97 -13.57 2.87
CA LEU A 4 4.44 -12.36 2.21
C LEU A 4 4.27 -12.54 0.70
N ARG A 5 5.20 -13.27 0.07
CA ARG A 5 5.11 -13.57 -1.36
C ARG A 5 3.88 -14.45 -1.65
N ASN A 6 3.67 -15.51 -0.89
CA ASN A 6 2.56 -16.44 -1.10
C ASN A 6 1.22 -15.76 -0.80
N GLU A 7 1.15 -14.94 0.24
CA GLU A 7 -0.01 -14.11 0.54
C GLU A 7 -0.32 -13.17 -0.63
N PHE A 8 0.67 -12.41 -1.10
CA PHE A 8 0.49 -11.50 -2.24
C PHE A 8 0.02 -12.25 -3.48
N LEU A 9 0.64 -13.40 -3.80
CA LEU A 9 0.24 -14.23 -4.93
C LEU A 9 -1.14 -14.86 -4.78
N SER A 10 -1.67 -15.00 -3.57
CA SER A 10 -3.02 -15.55 -3.34
C SER A 10 -4.12 -14.53 -3.64
N PHE A 11 -3.88 -13.25 -3.39
CA PHE A 11 -4.85 -12.16 -3.66
C PHE A 11 -4.65 -11.48 -5.03
N LEU A 12 -3.49 -11.68 -5.67
CA LEU A 12 -3.16 -11.07 -6.96
C LEU A 12 -4.11 -11.48 -8.10
N PRO A 13 -4.52 -12.76 -8.26
CA PRO A 13 -5.40 -13.17 -9.36
C PRO A 13 -6.76 -12.46 -9.35
N ASP A 14 -7.29 -12.19 -8.16
CA ASP A 14 -8.57 -11.50 -7.97
C ASP A 14 -8.42 -9.96 -7.99
N ASN A 15 -7.21 -9.45 -8.26
CA ASN A 15 -6.87 -8.04 -8.16
C ASN A 15 -7.25 -7.48 -6.77
N GLN A 16 -7.07 -8.24 -5.69
CA GLN A 16 -7.43 -7.84 -4.33
C GLN A 16 -6.26 -7.31 -3.51
N ILE A 17 -5.07 -7.17 -4.09
CA ILE A 17 -3.90 -6.64 -3.39
C ILE A 17 -3.07 -5.74 -4.29
N VAL A 18 -2.50 -4.68 -3.72
CA VAL A 18 -1.60 -3.75 -4.42
C VAL A 18 -0.38 -3.47 -3.56
N LEU A 19 0.81 -3.51 -4.18
CA LEU A 19 2.06 -3.03 -3.61
C LEU A 19 2.36 -1.64 -4.17
N PHE A 20 2.30 -0.63 -3.32
CA PHE A 20 2.72 0.72 -3.64
C PHE A 20 4.19 0.91 -3.30
N ILE A 21 4.95 1.57 -4.18
CA ILE A 21 6.37 1.88 -3.99
C ILE A 21 6.60 3.37 -4.22
N GLY A 22 6.96 4.07 -3.15
CA GLY A 22 7.27 5.50 -3.17
C GLY A 22 8.76 5.72 -3.40
N LYS A 23 9.10 6.46 -4.46
CA LYS A 23 10.49 6.77 -4.84
C LYS A 23 10.77 8.27 -4.79
N TYR A 24 11.99 8.61 -4.41
CA TYR A 24 12.53 9.96 -4.53
C TYR A 24 13.95 9.88 -5.09
N LYS A 25 14.23 10.62 -6.17
CA LYS A 25 15.54 10.60 -6.86
C LYS A 25 16.06 9.18 -7.16
N ASN A 26 15.19 8.32 -7.69
CA ASN A 26 15.43 6.89 -7.97
C ASN A 26 15.67 5.98 -6.75
N GLU A 27 15.55 6.50 -5.53
CA GLU A 27 15.64 5.70 -4.31
C GLU A 27 14.26 5.33 -3.79
N VAL A 28 14.06 4.06 -3.41
CA VAL A 28 12.83 3.63 -2.73
C VAL A 28 12.90 4.13 -1.29
N LEU A 29 11.95 4.98 -0.90
CA LEU A 29 11.89 5.56 0.44
C LEU A 29 10.73 5.04 1.28
N ALA A 30 9.68 4.51 0.65
CA ALA A 30 8.59 3.89 1.36
C ALA A 30 7.83 2.90 0.47
N SER A 31 7.12 1.98 1.09
CA SER A 31 6.25 1.02 0.43
C SER A 31 5.02 0.72 1.29
N ALA A 32 3.92 0.34 0.64
CA ALA A 32 2.70 -0.07 1.32
C ALA A 32 2.06 -1.26 0.59
N VAL A 33 1.59 -2.26 1.32
CA VAL A 33 0.72 -3.33 0.82
C VAL A 33 -0.70 -3.01 1.27
N VAL A 34 -1.62 -2.95 0.32
CA VAL A 34 -3.04 -2.70 0.58
C VAL A 34 -3.87 -3.83 0.03
N VAL A 35 -4.70 -4.43 0.88
CA VAL A 35 -5.66 -5.48 0.51
C VAL A 35 -7.04 -4.88 0.34
N PHE A 36 -7.78 -5.31 -0.67
CA PHE A 36 -9.13 -4.83 -1.00
C PHE A 36 -10.11 -6.00 -0.88
N TRP A 37 -11.04 -5.90 0.08
CA TRP A 37 -11.98 -6.97 0.35
C TRP A 37 -13.30 -6.43 0.88
N GLN A 38 -14.43 -6.93 0.34
CA GLN A 38 -15.79 -6.50 0.68
C GLN A 38 -16.00 -4.97 0.72
N GLY A 39 -15.45 -4.23 -0.24
CA GLY A 39 -15.60 -2.77 -0.30
C GLY A 39 -14.78 -2.00 0.74
N ILE A 40 -13.79 -2.65 1.36
CA ILE A 40 -12.87 -2.06 2.32
C ILE A 40 -11.44 -2.20 1.79
N ALA A 41 -10.66 -1.13 1.88
CA ALA A 41 -9.22 -1.16 1.64
C ALA A 41 -8.50 -1.22 3.00
N PHE A 42 -7.65 -2.23 3.20
CA PHE A 42 -6.88 -2.46 4.42
C PHE A 42 -5.42 -2.13 4.16
N TYR A 43 -4.90 -1.12 4.85
CA TYR A 43 -3.46 -0.84 4.88
C TYR A 43 -2.77 -1.93 5.70
N HIS A 44 -2.25 -2.95 5.02
CA HIS A 44 -1.85 -4.21 5.65
C HIS A 44 -0.40 -4.18 6.14
N HIS A 45 0.51 -3.64 5.33
CA HIS A 45 1.92 -3.50 5.69
C HIS A 45 2.51 -2.20 5.16
N GLY A 46 3.20 -1.47 6.02
CA GLY A 46 3.94 -0.27 5.71
C GLY A 46 5.43 -0.40 5.98
N ALA A 47 6.26 0.23 5.15
CA ALA A 47 7.65 0.45 5.46
C ALA A 47 8.11 1.81 4.94
N SER A 48 9.02 2.46 5.67
CA SER A 48 9.66 3.69 5.23
C SER A 48 11.09 3.80 5.73
N LEU A 49 11.93 4.49 4.96
CA LEU A 49 13.32 4.79 5.29
C LEU A 49 13.45 6.24 5.78
N LEU A 50 14.23 6.44 6.84
CA LEU A 50 14.50 7.76 7.41
C LEU A 50 15.57 8.57 6.67
N LYS A 51 15.98 8.14 5.47
CA LYS A 51 17.09 8.73 4.70
C LYS A 51 16.82 10.18 4.26
N HIS A 52 15.55 10.54 4.06
CA HIS A 52 15.12 11.89 3.70
C HIS A 52 13.90 12.31 4.55
N PRO A 53 14.09 12.68 5.83
CA PRO A 53 12.99 12.88 6.78
C PRO A 53 12.09 14.07 6.43
N LYS A 54 12.57 15.00 5.59
CA LYS A 54 11.79 16.15 5.10
C LYS A 54 10.95 15.83 3.86
N ILE A 55 11.11 14.65 3.25
CA ILE A 55 10.38 14.25 2.05
C ILE A 55 9.23 13.32 2.46
N PRO A 56 7.97 13.76 2.34
CA PRO A 56 6.80 13.05 2.90
C PRO A 56 6.32 11.88 2.02
N VAL A 57 7.22 10.96 1.63
CA VAL A 57 6.87 9.85 0.71
C VAL A 57 5.81 8.92 1.30
N SER A 58 5.85 8.66 2.61
CA SER A 58 4.84 7.83 3.28
C SER A 58 3.44 8.44 3.22
N TYR A 59 3.33 9.78 3.31
CA TYR A 59 2.04 10.46 3.18
C TYR A 59 1.52 10.42 1.74
N LEU A 60 2.41 10.56 0.75
CA LEU A 60 2.05 10.40 -0.66
C LEU A 60 1.51 8.98 -0.93
N LEU A 61 2.17 7.96 -0.38
CA LEU A 61 1.71 6.57 -0.50
C LEU A 61 0.32 6.35 0.10
N GLN A 62 0.08 6.86 1.31
CA GLN A 62 -1.25 6.80 1.94
C GLN A 62 -2.30 7.49 1.08
N TRP A 63 -1.98 8.65 0.51
CA TRP A 63 -2.91 9.37 -0.36
C TRP A 63 -3.24 8.59 -1.64
N GLU A 64 -2.24 8.02 -2.30
CA GLU A 64 -2.46 7.20 -3.49
C GLU A 64 -3.23 5.91 -3.17
N ALA A 65 -3.00 5.30 -2.01
CA ALA A 65 -3.77 4.15 -1.54
C ALA A 65 -5.25 4.49 -1.31
N ILE A 66 -5.54 5.66 -0.71
CA ILE A 66 -6.91 6.16 -0.53
C ILE A 66 -7.58 6.44 -1.89
N ARG A 67 -6.84 7.03 -2.84
CA ARG A 67 -7.34 7.27 -4.20
C ARG A 67 -7.68 5.97 -4.91
N GLU A 68 -6.84 4.94 -4.76
CA GLU A 68 -7.10 3.62 -5.33
C GLU A 68 -8.31 2.94 -4.69
N ALA A 69 -8.48 3.05 -3.36
CA ALA A 69 -9.67 2.58 -2.66
C ALA A 69 -10.94 3.24 -3.22
N LYS A 70 -10.92 4.56 -3.42
CA LYS A 70 -12.04 5.29 -4.05
C LYS A 70 -12.29 4.83 -5.49
N ARG A 71 -11.24 4.59 -6.28
CA ARG A 71 -11.35 4.10 -7.67
C ARG A 71 -11.99 2.71 -7.73
N ARG A 72 -11.87 1.93 -6.67
CA ARG A 72 -12.43 0.58 -6.50
C ARG A 72 -13.76 0.57 -5.77
N ASP A 73 -14.42 1.72 -5.64
CA ASP A 73 -15.69 1.89 -4.94
C ASP A 73 -15.68 1.39 -3.48
N CYS A 74 -14.52 1.43 -2.82
CA CYS A 74 -14.43 1.11 -1.40
C CYS A 74 -15.07 2.22 -0.58
N TYR A 75 -15.96 1.85 0.34
CA TYR A 75 -16.63 2.79 1.24
C TYR A 75 -15.83 3.06 2.52
N LEU A 76 -14.79 2.26 2.79
CA LEU A 76 -13.92 2.40 3.95
C LEU A 76 -12.45 2.18 3.57
N TYR A 77 -11.58 3.05 4.08
CA TYR A 77 -10.14 2.85 4.10
C TYR A 77 -9.70 2.64 5.55
N ASN A 78 -9.21 1.45 5.85
CA ASN A 78 -8.81 1.03 7.18
C ASN A 78 -7.29 1.17 7.34
N PHE A 79 -6.88 1.99 8.32
CA PHE A 79 -5.49 2.21 8.70
C PHE A 79 -4.92 1.15 9.65
N TRP A 80 -5.69 0.10 10.00
CA TRP A 80 -5.29 -1.02 10.87
C TRP A 80 -4.07 -1.78 10.32
N GLU A 81 -2.88 -1.21 10.52
CA GLU A 81 -1.83 -1.98 11.16
C GLU A 81 -2.22 -2.32 12.61
#